data_AF-A0A7X8L9L2-F1
#
_entry.id   AF-A0A7X8L9L2-F1
#
_cell.length_a   1.000
_cell.length_b   1.000
_cell.length_c   1.000
_cell.angle_alpha   90.00
_cell.angle_beta   90.00
_cell.angle_gamma   90.00
#
_symmetry.space_group_name_H-M   'P 1'
#
loop_
_entity.id
_entity.type
_entity.pdbx_description
1 polymer ?
#
loop_
_entity_poly.entity_id
_entity_poly.type
_entity_poly.pdbx_seq_one_letter_code
_entity_poly.pdbx_strand_id
1 'polypeptide(L)' 'EAISMSDRVIVLTKRPATVKTIFPIQLSIENRTPLKSREAPEFRHYFQAIWKELNEDEK' A
#
# COMPACT_ATOMS: atom_id res chain seq x y z
N GLU A 1 0.50 8.31 -1.86
CA GLU A 1 1.79 8.38 -2.58
C GLU A 1 2.48 7.03 -2.73
N ALA A 2 2.79 6.29 -1.65
CA ALA A 2 3.51 5.01 -1.76
C ALA A 2 2.86 4.01 -2.75
N ILE A 3 1.54 3.79 -2.66
CA ILE A 3 0.76 2.95 -3.59
C ILE A 3 0.80 3.50 -5.03
N SER A 4 0.84 4.83 -5.18
CA SER A 4 0.75 5.51 -6.46
C SER A 4 2.04 5.44 -7.28
N MET A 5 3.19 5.34 -6.61
CA MET A 5 4.53 5.46 -7.21
C MET A 5 5.37 4.19 -7.13
N SER A 6 5.02 3.24 -6.25
CA SER A 6 5.89 2.08 -5.96
C SER A 6 5.34 0.82 -6.61
N ASP A 7 6.24 -0.10 -6.97
CA ASP A 7 5.85 -1.46 -7.37
C ASP A 7 5.53 -2.33 -6.16
N ARG A 8 6.09 -1.99 -4.99
CA ARG A 8 5.88 -2.70 -3.73
C ARG A 8 5.83 -1.72 -2.56
N VAL A 9 4.97 -2.01 -1.60
CA VAL A 9 4.91 -1.31 -0.31
C VAL A 9 5.19 -2.30 0.79
N ILE A 10 6.14 -1.99 1.68
CA ILE A 10 6.54 -2.85 2.80
C ILE A 10 6.07 -2.18 4.09
N VAL A 11 5.26 -2.89 4.87
CA VAL A 11 4.86 -2.47 6.22
C VAL A 11 5.80 -3.11 7.23
N LEU A 12 6.26 -2.30 8.19
CA LEU A 12 7.15 -2.74 9.27
C LEU A 12 6.38 -2.77 10.59
N THR A 13 6.84 -3.61 11.52
CA THR A 13 6.33 -3.66 12.90
C THR A 13 6.86 -2.49 13.76
N LYS A 14 6.30 -2.33 14.97
CA LYS A 14 6.86 -1.46 16.00
C LYS A 14 8.31 -1.83 16.34
N ARG A 15 9.06 -0.90 16.91
CA ARG A 15 10.48 -1.09 17.21
C ARG A 15 10.70 -2.24 18.23
N PRO A 16 11.76 -3.06 18.07
CA PRO A 16 12.67 -3.11 16.92
C PRO A 16 11.96 -3.64 15.67
N ALA A 17 12.09 -2.92 14.55
CA ALA A 17 11.25 -3.12 13.37
C ALA A 17 11.64 -4.39 12.59
N THR A 18 10.64 -5.20 12.27
CA THR A 18 10.71 -6.35 11.35
C THR A 18 9.75 -6.14 10.19
N VAL A 19 9.95 -6.85 9.08
CA VAL A 19 8.99 -6.83 7.96
C VAL A 19 7.70 -7.51 8.42
N LYS A 20 6.61 -6.75 8.47
CA LYS A 20 5.28 -7.26 8.82
C LYS A 20 4.62 -7.86 7.58
N THR A 21 4.44 -7.04 6.55
CA THR A 21 3.69 -7.40 5.34
C THR A 21 4.29 -6.71 4.11
N ILE A 22 4.27 -7.40 2.97
CA ILE A 22 4.73 -6.87 1.68
C ILE A 22 3.55 -6.87 0.72
N PHE A 23 3.21 -5.70 0.19
CA PHE A 23 2.16 -5.51 -0.79
C PHE A 23 2.78 -5.31 -2.18
N PRO A 24 2.67 -6.29 -3.11
CA PRO A 24 2.96 -6.05 -4.51
C PRO A 24 1.83 -5.20 -5.10
N ILE A 25 2.14 -3.98 -5.53
CA ILE A 25 1.15 -3.05 -6.03
C ILE A 25 0.95 -3.29 -7.52
N GLN A 26 -0.13 -3.97 -7.87
CA GLN A 26 -0.57 -4.16 -9.25
C GLN A 26 -1.80 -3.29 -9.49
N LEU A 27 -1.68 -2.30 -10.37
CA LEU A 27 -2.81 -1.44 -10.75
C LEU A 27 -3.14 -1.71 -12.21
N SER A 28 -4.40 -2.00 -12.52
CA SER A 28 -4.85 -2.30 -13.89
C SER A 28 -5.09 -1.01 -14.68
N ILE A 29 -4.08 -0.15 -14.77
CA ILE A 29 -4.15 1.14 -15.47
C ILE A 29 -3.01 1.31 -16.46
N GLU A 30 -3.31 1.95 -17.58
CA GLU A 30 -2.31 2.36 -18.57
C GLU A 30 -1.69 3.70 -18.19
N ASN A 31 -0.39 3.88 -18.46
CA ASN A 31 0.37 5.10 -18.15
C ASN A 31 0.25 5.49 -16.67
N ARG A 32 0.93 4.71 -15.82
CA ARG A 32 0.94 4.83 -14.36
C ARG A 32 1.47 6.21 -13.94
N THR A 33 0.55 7.11 -13.59
CA THR A 33 0.87 8.42 -13.00
C THR A 33 0.21 8.52 -11.62
N PRO A 34 0.75 9.29 -10.67
CA PRO A 34 0.20 9.34 -9.32
C PRO A 34 -1.28 9.75 -9.23
N LEU A 35 -1.75 10.53 -10.20
CA LEU A 35 -3.16 10.92 -10.32
C LEU A 35 -4.00 9.76 -10.87
N LYS A 36 -3.63 9.17 -12.01
CA LYS A 36 -4.35 8.03 -12.60
C LYS A 36 -4.35 6.80 -11.70
N SER A 37 -3.26 6.55 -10.97
CA SER A 37 -3.16 5.45 -10.00
C SER A 37 -4.27 5.49 -8.95
N ARG A 38 -4.81 6.67 -8.62
CA ARG A 38 -5.91 6.81 -7.64
C ARG A 38 -7.28 6.41 -8.20
N GLU A 39 -7.43 6.38 -9.52
CA GLU A 39 -8.67 5.99 -10.20
C GLU A 39 -8.79 4.46 -10.31
N ALA A 40 -7.68 3.74 -10.15
CA ALA A 40 -7.65 2.27 -10.20
C ALA A 40 -8.47 1.67 -9.05
N PRO A 41 -9.36 0.69 -9.30
CA PRO A 41 -10.17 0.07 -8.26
C PRO A 41 -9.32 -0.62 -7.18
N GLU A 42 -8.16 -1.16 -7.56
CA GLU A 42 -7.21 -1.82 -6.65
C GLU A 42 -6.57 -0.82 -5.69
N PHE A 43 -6.48 0.47 -6.05
CA PHE A 43 -5.89 1.50 -5.20
C PHE A 43 -6.60 1.59 -3.86
N ARG A 44 -7.94 1.58 -3.87
CA ARG A 44 -8.76 1.64 -2.66
C ARG A 44 -8.55 0.39 -1.80
N HIS A 45 -8.41 -0.77 -2.43
CA HIS A 45 -8.14 -2.03 -1.73
C HIS A 45 -6.78 -2.00 -1.03
N TYR A 46 -5.70 -1.64 -1.74
CA TYR A 46 -4.38 -1.51 -1.15
C TYR A 46 -4.34 -0.46 -0.03
N PHE A 47 -5.04 0.67 -0.21
CA PHE A 47 -5.12 1.71 0.81
C PHE A 47 -5.75 1.17 2.10
N GLN A 48 -6.90 0.50 2.00
CA GLN A 48 -7.57 -0.08 3.16
C GLN A 48 -6.73 -1.18 3.82
N ALA A 49 -6.09 -2.05 3.03
CA ALA A 49 -5.25 -3.12 3.54
C ALA A 49 -4.04 -2.55 4.31
N ILE A 50 -3.29 -1.62 3.71
CA ILE A 50 -2.14 -0.98 4.35
C ILE A 50 -2.57 -0.20 5.60
N TRP A 51 -3.69 0.52 5.54
CA TRP A 51 -4.23 1.24 6.69
C TRP A 51 -4.56 0.29 7.85
N LYS A 52 -5.14 -0.87 7.55
CA LYS A 52 -5.41 -1.89 8.56
C LYS A 52 -4.13 -2.42 9.19
N GLU A 53 -3.10 -2.75 8.40
CA GLU A 53 -1.83 -3.25 8.91
C GLU A 53 -1.13 -2.25 9.85
N LEU A 54 -1.24 -0.95 9.55
CA LEU A 54 -0.63 0.12 10.34
C LEU A 54 -1.34 0.34 11.69
N ASN A 55 -2.65 0.13 11.76
CA ASN A 55 -3.46 0.38 12.96
C ASN A 55 -3.82 -0.90 13.75
N GLU A 56 -3.32 -2.06 13.34
CA GLU A 56 -3.62 -3.32 14.03
C GLU A 56 -3.05 -3.39 15.46
N ASP A 57 -1.98 -2.63 15.73
CA ASP A 57 -1.31 -2.60 17.03
C ASP A 57 -1.92 -1.57 18.02
N GLU A 58 -3.13 -1.06 17.76
CA GLU A 58 -3.85 -0.09 18.60
C GLU A 58 -4.81 -0.74 19.63
N LYS A 59 -4.73 -2.07 19.83
CA LYS A 59 -5.49 -2.81 20.85
C LYS A 59 -4.67 -3.16 22.08
#